data_AF-A0A9W4SYR8-F1
#
_entry.id   AF-A0A9W4SYR8-F1
#
_cell.length_a   1.000
_cell.length_b   1.000
_cell.length_c   1.000
_cell.angle_alpha   90.00
_cell.angle_beta   90.00
_cell.angle_gamma   90.00
#
_symmetry.space_group_name_H-M   'P 1'
#
loop_
_entity.id
_entity.type
_entity.pdbx_description
1 polymer ?
#
loop_
_entity_poly.entity_id
_entity_poly.type
_entity_poly.pdbx_seq_one_letter_code
_entity_poly.pdbx_strand_id
1 'polypeptide(L)'
;MDCTGKVLKLIAESYPNLEYLNISALPESFRSENDIGLSAIAQSCHKLEYLNISIRKEFSEILICNVIRSCPRLQQLDLSYCKITDITIEEIARSCPNLKYLNLRGCYIIRKEAIDQLISLNPNINIVNFVDTITPPDLIGVVINHLTQNNVASRQILAQSLLDLSMRDNLQWYSDPG
;
A
#
# COMPACT_ATOMS: atom_id res chain seq x y z
N MET A 1 8.30 25.21 3.93
CA MET A 1 6.87 25.54 3.73
C MET A 1 6.25 24.36 3.02
N ASP A 2 5.14 23.85 3.55
CA ASP A 2 4.37 22.80 2.90
C ASP A 2 3.61 23.41 1.72
N CYS A 3 3.98 23.01 0.50
CA CYS A 3 3.40 23.53 -0.74
C CYS A 3 2.52 22.52 -1.47
N THR A 4 2.62 21.23 -1.15
CA THR A 4 1.91 20.17 -1.89
C THR A 4 0.39 20.34 -1.82
N GLY A 5 -0.15 20.50 -0.61
CA GLY A 5 -1.59 20.72 -0.42
C GLY A 5 -2.13 21.94 -1.17
N LYS A 6 -1.41 23.07 -1.09
CA LYS A 6 -1.76 24.31 -1.82
C LYS A 6 -1.69 24.13 -3.33
N VAL A 7 -0.64 23.48 -3.83
CA VAL A 7 -0.46 23.19 -5.27
C VAL A 7 -1.58 22.30 -5.78
N LEU A 8 -1.92 21.23 -5.07
CA LEU A 8 -3.03 20.34 -5.42
C LEU A 8 -4.38 21.06 -5.45
N LYS A 9 -4.63 21.93 -4.47
CA LYS A 9 -5.85 22.75 -4.45
C LYS A 9 -5.92 23.69 -5.67
N LEU A 10 -4.83 24.40 -5.98
CA LEU A 10 -4.76 25.27 -7.15
C LEU A 10 -4.96 24.49 -8.46
N ILE A 11 -4.39 23.29 -8.57
CA ILE A 11 -4.60 22.41 -9.72
C ILE A 11 -6.08 22.03 -9.85
N ALA A 12 -6.72 21.62 -8.76
CA ALA A 12 -8.14 21.26 -8.75
C ALA A 12 -9.04 22.41 -9.21
N GLU A 13 -8.78 23.62 -8.72
CA GLU A 13 -9.54 24.84 -9.06
C GLU A 13 -9.30 25.29 -10.51
N SER A 14 -8.08 25.11 -11.03
CA SER A 14 -7.70 25.58 -12.36
C SER A 14 -8.04 24.58 -13.47
N TYR A 15 -8.05 23.29 -13.17
CA TYR A 15 -8.17 22.21 -14.15
C TYR A 15 -9.23 21.16 -13.74
N PRO A 16 -10.53 21.50 -13.74
CA PRO A 16 -11.59 20.55 -13.36
C PRO A 16 -11.75 19.37 -14.34
N ASN A 17 -11.24 19.50 -15.57
CA ASN A 17 -11.23 18.44 -16.57
C ASN A 17 -9.90 17.67 -16.61
N LEU A 18 -9.10 17.71 -15.54
CA LEU A 18 -7.81 17.02 -15.51
C LEU A 18 -7.98 15.51 -15.71
N GLU A 19 -7.27 14.97 -16.70
CA GLU A 19 -7.26 13.54 -17.04
C GLU A 19 -6.00 12.82 -16.51
N TYR A 20 -4.92 13.56 -16.29
CA TYR A 20 -3.62 13.02 -15.89
C TYR A 20 -3.07 13.79 -14.69
N LEU A 21 -2.78 13.09 -13.59
CA LEU A 21 -2.11 13.66 -12.43
C LEU A 21 -0.99 12.73 -11.94
N ASN A 22 0.23 13.25 -11.86
CA ASN A 22 1.36 12.58 -11.24
C ASN A 22 1.97 13.50 -10.19
N ILE A 23 1.99 13.04 -8.94
CA ILE A 23 2.61 13.77 -7.82
C ILE A 23 3.70 12.97 -7.11
N SER A 24 4.14 11.84 -7.65
CA SER A 24 5.19 11.03 -7.01
C SER A 24 6.53 11.76 -6.88
N ALA A 25 6.79 12.75 -7.74
CA ALA A 25 8.01 13.54 -7.76
C ALA A 25 7.99 14.78 -6.85
N LEU A 26 6.85 15.15 -6.24
CA LEU A 26 6.84 16.32 -5.35
C LEU A 26 7.53 15.97 -4.01
N PRO A 27 8.19 16.92 -3.35
CA PRO A 27 8.83 16.67 -2.05
C PRO A 27 7.85 16.09 -1.02
N GLU A 28 8.36 15.23 -0.13
CA GLU A 28 7.59 14.81 1.05
C GLU A 28 7.23 16.05 1.88
N SER A 29 5.96 16.12 2.30
CA SER A 29 5.50 17.22 3.15
C SER A 29 4.62 16.72 4.30
N PHE A 30 4.49 17.55 5.33
CA PHE A 30 3.79 17.20 6.56
C PHE A 30 2.27 17.08 6.33
N ARG A 31 1.58 16.28 7.15
CA ARG A 31 0.22 15.78 6.85
C ARG A 31 -0.89 16.84 6.68
N SER A 32 -0.81 17.98 7.34
CA SER A 32 -1.99 18.82 7.59
C SER A 32 -2.62 19.45 6.34
N GLU A 33 -1.83 20.03 5.42
CA GLU A 33 -2.39 20.72 4.25
C GLU A 33 -2.66 19.77 3.06
N ASN A 34 -2.05 18.60 3.06
CA ASN A 34 -2.15 17.61 1.98
C ASN A 34 -3.54 17.01 1.86
N ASP A 35 -4.22 16.83 2.99
CA ASP A 35 -5.59 16.32 3.03
C ASP A 35 -6.56 17.27 2.31
N ILE A 36 -6.37 18.58 2.45
CA ILE A 36 -7.16 19.61 1.77
C ILE A 36 -6.92 19.53 0.26
N GLY A 37 -5.66 19.45 -0.16
CA GLY A 37 -5.29 19.39 -1.57
C GLY A 37 -5.86 18.18 -2.28
N LEU A 38 -5.68 16.99 -1.71
CA LEU A 38 -6.18 15.75 -2.30
C LEU A 38 -7.72 15.67 -2.26
N SER A 39 -8.35 16.22 -1.22
CA SER A 39 -9.82 16.36 -1.16
C SER A 39 -10.35 17.29 -2.26
N ALA A 40 -9.65 18.39 -2.57
CA ALA A 40 -10.04 19.29 -3.65
C ALA A 40 -9.99 18.58 -5.02
N ILE A 41 -8.95 17.75 -5.25
CA ILE A 41 -8.87 16.89 -6.44
C ILE A 41 -10.07 15.94 -6.51
N ALA A 42 -10.41 15.25 -5.40
CA ALA A 42 -11.58 14.37 -5.33
C ALA A 42 -12.91 15.10 -5.57
N GLN A 43 -13.00 16.40 -5.30
CA GLN A 43 -14.22 17.19 -5.48
C GLN A 43 -14.36 17.81 -6.87
N SER A 44 -13.27 17.92 -7.63
CA SER A 44 -13.25 18.71 -8.87
C SER A 44 -12.86 17.89 -10.10
N CYS A 45 -11.91 16.95 -9.96
CA CYS A 45 -11.24 16.29 -11.09
C CYS A 45 -11.86 14.92 -11.43
N HIS A 46 -13.17 14.86 -11.65
CA HIS A 46 -13.91 13.60 -11.90
C HIS A 46 -13.58 12.90 -13.23
N LYS A 47 -12.80 13.56 -14.10
CA LYS A 47 -12.37 13.04 -15.41
C LYS A 47 -11.00 12.37 -15.38
N LEU A 48 -10.38 12.23 -14.21
CA LEU A 48 -9.07 11.58 -14.08
C LEU A 48 -9.08 10.16 -14.65
N GLU A 49 -8.15 9.91 -15.56
CA GLU A 49 -7.88 8.62 -16.18
C GLU A 49 -6.54 8.03 -15.70
N TYR A 50 -5.59 8.89 -15.34
CA TYR A 50 -4.29 8.51 -14.79
C TYR A 50 -4.05 9.22 -13.46
N LEU A 51 -3.72 8.43 -12.43
CA LEU A 51 -3.31 8.96 -11.13
C LEU A 51 -2.07 8.22 -10.62
N ASN A 52 -1.02 8.98 -10.31
CA ASN A 52 0.16 8.47 -9.63
C ASN A 52 0.40 9.26 -8.34
N ILE A 53 0.15 8.58 -7.22
CA ILE A 53 0.40 9.07 -5.86
C ILE A 53 1.40 8.16 -5.13
N SER A 54 2.24 7.45 -5.88
CA SER A 54 3.25 6.56 -5.31
C SER A 54 4.20 7.31 -4.36
N ILE A 55 4.71 6.58 -3.37
CA ILE A 55 5.66 7.04 -2.33
C ILE A 55 5.04 8.05 -1.34
N ARG A 56 3.83 8.54 -1.60
CA ARG A 56 3.12 9.52 -0.74
C ARG A 56 2.57 8.86 0.52
N LYS A 57 3.36 8.83 1.60
CA LYS A 57 2.98 8.26 2.91
C LYS A 57 2.19 9.21 3.80
N GLU A 58 2.09 10.47 3.40
CA GLU A 58 1.30 11.50 4.06
C GLU A 58 -0.21 11.26 3.93
N PHE A 59 -0.67 10.68 2.82
CA PHE A 59 -2.09 10.48 2.59
C PHE A 59 -2.59 9.28 3.40
N SER A 60 -3.71 9.49 4.09
CA SER A 60 -4.42 8.39 4.75
C SER A 60 -5.13 7.53 3.69
N GLU A 61 -5.31 6.25 4.02
CA GLU A 61 -6.10 5.33 3.18
C GLU A 61 -7.49 5.89 2.86
N ILE A 62 -8.13 6.54 3.84
CA ILE A 62 -9.45 7.15 3.69
C ILE A 62 -9.46 8.17 2.54
N LEU A 63 -8.42 9.01 2.44
CA LEU A 63 -8.34 10.02 1.39
C LEU A 63 -8.02 9.42 0.02
N ILE A 64 -7.19 8.39 -0.01
CA ILE A 64 -6.91 7.63 -1.24
C ILE A 64 -8.22 7.03 -1.76
N CYS A 65 -9.00 6.37 -0.89
CA CYS A 65 -10.32 5.83 -1.24
C CYS A 65 -11.29 6.91 -1.71
N ASN A 66 -11.29 8.10 -1.11
CA ASN A 66 -12.14 9.20 -1.55
C ASN A 66 -11.83 9.66 -2.98
N VAL A 67 -10.55 9.78 -3.35
CA VAL A 67 -10.17 10.12 -4.73
C VAL A 67 -10.58 9.01 -5.70
N ILE A 68 -10.31 7.75 -5.36
CA ILE A 68 -10.69 6.59 -6.17
C ILE A 68 -12.20 6.59 -6.43
N ARG A 69 -13.00 6.79 -5.37
CA ARG A 69 -14.48 6.87 -5.46
C ARG A 69 -14.96 8.01 -6.35
N SER A 70 -14.28 9.16 -6.29
CA SER A 70 -14.63 10.34 -7.06
C SER A 70 -14.19 10.31 -8.52
N CYS A 71 -13.34 9.35 -8.92
CA CYS A 71 -12.72 9.30 -10.25
C CYS A 71 -13.07 7.98 -10.97
N PRO A 72 -14.33 7.79 -11.41
CA PRO A 72 -14.77 6.53 -12.03
C PRO A 72 -14.18 6.26 -13.42
N ARG A 73 -13.49 7.24 -14.00
CA ARG A 73 -12.81 7.13 -15.31
C ARG A 73 -11.37 6.64 -15.21
N LEU A 74 -10.86 6.36 -14.01
CA LEU A 74 -9.49 5.88 -13.83
C LEU A 74 -9.24 4.62 -14.66
N GLN A 75 -8.15 4.69 -15.45
CA GLN A 75 -7.62 3.61 -16.27
C GLN A 75 -6.24 3.16 -15.79
N GLN A 76 -5.46 4.06 -15.19
CA GLN A 76 -4.14 3.76 -14.64
C GLN A 76 -3.97 4.36 -13.26
N LEU A 77 -3.57 3.52 -12.30
CA LEU A 77 -3.38 3.91 -10.92
C LEU A 77 -2.08 3.35 -10.36
N ASP A 78 -1.21 4.22 -9.85
CA ASP A 78 0.01 3.83 -9.15
C ASP A 78 -0.07 4.22 -7.67
N LEU A 79 -0.15 3.18 -6.82
CA LEU A 79 -0.19 3.29 -5.36
C LEU A 79 1.07 2.71 -4.72
N SER A 80 2.17 2.58 -5.47
CA SER A 80 3.40 1.99 -4.96
C SER A 80 3.87 2.69 -3.68
N TYR A 81 4.23 1.92 -2.67
CA TYR A 81 4.69 2.38 -1.36
C TYR A 81 3.68 3.24 -0.57
N CYS A 82 2.39 3.22 -0.96
CA CYS A 82 1.31 3.78 -0.15
C CYS A 82 0.91 2.82 0.98
N LYS A 83 0.37 3.38 2.07
CA LYS A 83 -0.19 2.61 3.19
C LYS A 83 -1.65 2.26 2.93
N ILE A 84 -1.88 1.17 2.21
CA ILE A 84 -3.19 0.72 1.74
C ILE A 84 -3.42 -0.75 2.07
N THR A 85 -4.67 -1.13 2.30
CA THR A 85 -5.14 -2.47 2.66
C THR A 85 -6.16 -2.99 1.64
N ASP A 86 -6.76 -4.15 1.93
CA ASP A 86 -7.90 -4.71 1.21
C ASP A 86 -9.04 -3.70 1.02
N ILE A 87 -9.24 -2.77 1.96
CA ILE A 87 -10.26 -1.70 1.86
C ILE A 87 -10.07 -0.87 0.58
N THR A 88 -8.82 -0.53 0.26
CA THR A 88 -8.50 0.23 -0.95
C THR A 88 -8.79 -0.59 -2.20
N ILE A 89 -8.47 -1.88 -2.18
CA ILE A 89 -8.69 -2.81 -3.29
C ILE A 89 -10.19 -3.00 -3.55
N GLU A 90 -10.99 -3.17 -2.50
CA GLU A 90 -12.45 -3.23 -2.59
C GLU A 90 -13.05 -1.93 -3.15
N GLU A 91 -12.51 -0.77 -2.74
CA GLU A 91 -12.93 0.53 -3.29
C GLU A 91 -12.62 0.65 -4.78
N ILE A 92 -11.42 0.24 -5.21
CA ILE A 92 -11.05 0.20 -6.63
C ILE A 92 -12.02 -0.67 -7.43
N ALA A 93 -12.30 -1.88 -6.94
CA ALA A 93 -13.18 -2.84 -7.62
C ALA A 93 -14.60 -2.28 -7.84
N ARG A 94 -15.10 -1.50 -6.89
CA ARG A 94 -16.45 -0.91 -6.93
C ARG A 94 -16.52 0.37 -7.76
N SER A 95 -15.49 1.21 -7.68
CA SER A 95 -15.56 2.59 -8.14
C SER A 95 -14.87 2.82 -9.49
N CYS A 96 -13.92 1.95 -9.89
CA CYS A 96 -13.13 2.12 -11.11
C CYS A 96 -13.27 0.90 -12.05
N PRO A 97 -14.45 0.68 -12.67
CA PRO A 97 -14.72 -0.51 -13.49
C PRO A 97 -13.87 -0.57 -14.79
N ASN A 98 -13.28 0.55 -15.20
CA ASN A 98 -12.45 0.66 -16.40
C ASN A 98 -10.94 0.67 -16.10
N LEU A 99 -10.53 0.36 -14.85
CA LEU A 99 -9.13 0.36 -14.48
C LEU A 99 -8.38 -0.74 -15.23
N LYS A 100 -7.34 -0.38 -15.98
CA LYS A 100 -6.55 -1.30 -16.82
C LYS A 100 -5.18 -1.60 -16.22
N TYR A 101 -4.66 -0.71 -15.38
CA TYR A 101 -3.33 -0.85 -14.79
C TYR A 101 -3.34 -0.44 -13.32
N LEU A 102 -2.81 -1.31 -12.47
CA LEU A 102 -2.64 -1.07 -11.04
C LEU A 102 -1.25 -1.51 -10.59
N ASN A 103 -0.48 -0.60 -10.01
CA ASN A 103 0.83 -0.89 -9.43
C ASN A 103 0.78 -0.87 -7.90
N LEU A 104 1.17 -1.99 -7.28
CA LEU A 104 1.09 -2.22 -5.83
C LEU A 104 2.46 -2.49 -5.19
N ARG A 105 3.56 -2.06 -5.84
CA ARG A 105 4.90 -2.28 -5.31
C ARG A 105 5.02 -1.74 -3.88
N GLY A 106 5.46 -2.57 -2.94
CA GLY A 106 5.66 -2.13 -1.56
C GLY A 106 4.39 -2.04 -0.70
N CYS A 107 3.24 -2.48 -1.22
CA CYS A 107 1.97 -2.57 -0.48
C CYS A 107 1.81 -3.98 0.12
N TYR A 108 2.46 -4.23 1.25
CA TYR A 108 2.64 -5.57 1.85
C TYR A 108 1.52 -6.03 2.80
N ILE A 109 0.42 -5.30 2.90
CA ILE A 109 -0.68 -5.62 3.85
C ILE A 109 -1.97 -5.99 3.13
N ILE A 110 -1.91 -6.11 1.80
CA ILE A 110 -3.03 -6.52 0.94
C ILE A 110 -3.02 -8.04 0.86
N ARG A 111 -4.16 -8.66 1.14
CA ARG A 111 -4.34 -10.11 1.05
C ARG A 111 -4.61 -10.53 -0.39
N LYS A 112 -4.17 -11.75 -0.74
CA LYS A 112 -4.41 -12.33 -2.06
C LYS A 112 -5.90 -12.40 -2.40
N GLU A 113 -6.76 -12.69 -1.41
CA GLU A 113 -8.20 -12.80 -1.61
C GLU A 113 -8.83 -11.51 -2.13
N ALA A 114 -8.35 -10.34 -1.67
CA ALA A 114 -8.82 -9.05 -2.15
C ALA A 114 -8.42 -8.82 -3.62
N ILE A 115 -7.21 -9.23 -4.00
CA ILE A 115 -6.73 -9.17 -5.39
C ILE A 115 -7.52 -10.13 -6.29
N ASP A 116 -7.76 -11.36 -5.84
CA ASP A 116 -8.56 -12.34 -6.57
C ASP A 116 -10.00 -11.81 -6.81
N GLN A 117 -10.60 -11.17 -5.80
CA GLN A 117 -11.90 -10.52 -5.95
C GLN A 117 -11.87 -9.37 -6.96
N LEU A 118 -10.85 -8.50 -6.91
CA LEU A 118 -10.68 -7.42 -7.89
C LEU A 118 -10.57 -7.98 -9.32
N ILE A 119 -9.79 -9.04 -9.53
CA ILE A 119 -9.67 -9.70 -10.84
C ILE A 119 -11.01 -10.30 -11.29
N SER A 120 -11.79 -10.88 -10.38
CA SER A 120 -13.11 -11.44 -10.72
C SER A 120 -14.10 -10.38 -11.19
N LEU A 121 -14.03 -9.16 -10.63
CA LEU A 121 -14.89 -8.03 -10.97
C LEU A 121 -14.38 -7.24 -12.17
N ASN A 122 -13.07 -7.24 -12.42
CA ASN A 122 -12.42 -6.59 -13.55
C ASN A 122 -11.38 -7.53 -14.20
N PRO A 123 -11.80 -8.46 -15.07
CA PRO A 123 -10.92 -9.49 -15.64
C PRO A 123 -9.81 -8.97 -16.55
N ASN A 124 -9.92 -7.72 -17.02
CA ASN A 124 -8.95 -7.11 -17.94
C ASN A 124 -7.90 -6.26 -17.22
N ILE A 125 -7.92 -6.20 -15.89
CA ILE A 125 -6.97 -5.41 -15.12
C ILE A 125 -5.58 -6.05 -15.15
N ASN A 126 -4.55 -5.24 -15.43
CA ASN A 126 -3.15 -5.61 -15.28
C ASN A 126 -2.65 -5.13 -13.92
N ILE A 127 -2.48 -6.06 -12.97
CA ILE A 127 -1.93 -5.78 -11.64
C ILE A 127 -0.44 -6.17 -11.64
N VAL A 128 0.42 -5.23 -11.27
CA VAL A 128 1.87 -5.43 -11.24
C VAL A 128 2.46 -5.19 -9.86
N ASN A 129 3.59 -5.84 -9.60
CA ASN A 129 4.36 -5.72 -8.35
C ASN A 129 3.58 -6.02 -7.06
N PHE A 130 2.44 -6.71 -7.16
CA PHE A 130 1.81 -7.34 -6.01
C PHE A 130 2.69 -8.50 -5.56
N VAL A 131 3.02 -8.51 -4.27
CA VAL A 131 3.66 -9.64 -3.62
C VAL A 131 2.62 -10.24 -2.72
N ASP A 132 2.29 -11.51 -2.95
CA ASP A 132 1.49 -12.29 -2.01
C ASP A 132 2.32 -12.48 -0.74
N THR A 133 2.23 -11.49 0.14
CA THR A 133 2.73 -11.62 1.49
C THR A 133 1.74 -12.52 2.20
N ILE A 134 2.02 -13.82 2.16
CA ILE A 134 1.68 -14.73 3.24
C ILE A 134 2.35 -14.12 4.48
N THR A 135 1.73 -13.10 5.07
CA THR A 135 1.97 -12.78 6.46
C THR A 135 1.35 -13.98 7.14
N PRO A 136 2.15 -14.90 7.70
CA PRO A 136 1.59 -16.17 8.10
C PRO A 136 0.42 -15.89 9.04
N PRO A 137 -0.73 -16.57 8.88
CA PRO A 137 -1.66 -16.81 10.00
C PRO A 137 -0.94 -17.32 11.27
N ASP A 138 0.32 -17.72 11.12
CA ASP A 138 1.10 -18.46 12.07
C ASP A 138 2.10 -17.66 12.89
N LEU A 139 2.27 -16.33 12.84
CA LEU A 139 3.02 -15.73 13.98
C LEU A 139 2.16 -15.80 15.24
N ILE A 140 0.91 -15.37 15.13
CA ILE A 140 -0.08 -15.51 16.20
C ILE A 140 -0.44 -16.98 16.39
N GLY A 141 -0.61 -17.76 15.32
CA GLY A 141 -0.84 -19.21 15.39
C GLY A 141 0.30 -19.99 16.04
N VAL A 142 1.56 -19.74 15.69
CA VAL A 142 2.75 -20.34 16.32
C VAL A 142 2.89 -19.86 17.75
N VAL A 143 2.67 -18.57 18.04
CA VAL A 143 2.71 -18.06 19.42
C VAL A 143 1.59 -18.69 20.26
N ILE A 144 0.35 -18.76 19.76
CA ILE A 144 -0.77 -19.39 20.46
C ILE A 144 -0.52 -20.89 20.64
N ASN A 145 -0.09 -21.61 19.60
CA ASN A 145 0.24 -23.04 19.69
C ASN A 145 1.42 -23.27 20.64
N HIS A 146 2.42 -22.39 20.67
CA HIS A 146 3.52 -22.47 21.62
C HIS A 146 3.08 -22.18 23.06
N LEU A 147 2.16 -21.23 23.24
CA LEU A 147 1.55 -20.91 24.54
C LEU A 147 0.64 -22.03 25.05
N THR A 148 -0.08 -22.72 24.16
CA THR A 148 -0.97 -23.85 24.51
C THR A 148 -0.22 -25.17 24.65
N GLN A 149 0.91 -25.38 23.97
CA GLN A 149 1.76 -26.58 24.04
C GLN A 149 2.87 -26.51 25.11
N ASN A 150 2.72 -25.68 26.15
CA ASN A 150 3.67 -25.51 27.25
C ASN A 150 3.85 -26.79 28.12
N ASN A 151 4.46 -27.84 27.57
CA ASN A 151 5.23 -28.82 28.32
C ASN A 151 6.74 -28.60 28.08
N VAL A 152 7.57 -29.23 28.91
CA VAL A 152 9.03 -29.05 29.01
C VAL A 152 9.77 -29.20 27.66
N ALA A 153 9.27 -30.02 26.73
CA ALA A 153 9.90 -30.22 25.42
C ALA A 153 9.84 -28.96 24.53
N SER A 154 8.77 -28.19 24.62
CA SER A 154 8.56 -26.97 23.83
C SER A 154 9.54 -25.86 24.25
N ARG A 155 9.90 -25.78 25.54
CA ARG A 155 10.91 -24.83 26.05
C ARG A 155 12.32 -25.16 25.54
N GLN A 156 12.64 -26.45 25.38
CA GLN A 156 13.91 -26.87 24.82
C GLN A 156 14.01 -26.55 23.33
N ILE A 157 12.93 -26.73 22.57
CA ILE A 157 12.88 -26.39 21.14
C ILE A 157 12.99 -24.87 20.91
N LEU A 158 12.34 -24.06 21.75
CA LEU A 158 12.46 -22.60 21.67
C LEU A 158 13.87 -22.14 22.06
N ALA A 159 14.46 -22.72 23.11
CA ALA A 159 15.84 -22.43 23.52
C ALA A 159 16.85 -22.82 22.43
N GLN A 160 16.66 -23.95 21.76
CA GLN A 160 17.51 -24.39 20.64
C GLN A 160 17.36 -23.47 19.42
N SER A 161 16.13 -23.09 19.06
CA SER A 161 15.87 -22.16 17.95
C SER A 161 16.47 -20.77 18.21
N LEU A 162 16.42 -20.28 19.44
CA LEU A 162 17.05 -19.01 19.84
C LEU A 162 18.59 -19.10 19.89
N LEU A 163 19.13 -20.26 20.27
CA LEU A 163 20.57 -20.54 20.18
C LEU A 163 21.05 -20.59 18.73
N ASP A 164 20.29 -21.23 17.83
CA ASP A 164 20.61 -21.29 16.40
C ASP A 164 20.54 -19.91 15.73
N LEU A 165 19.62 -19.04 16.18
CA LEU A 165 19.54 -17.64 15.74
C LEU A 165 20.72 -16.81 16.27
N SER A 166 21.09 -16.96 17.54
CA SER A 166 22.24 -16.22 18.13
C SER A 166 23.61 -16.73 17.66
N MET A 167 23.73 -17.99 17.24
CA MET A 167 24.94 -18.53 16.61
C MET A 167 25.12 -18.03 15.16
N ARG A 168 24.03 -17.68 14.46
CA ARG A 168 24.11 -17.07 13.12
C ARG A 168 24.65 -15.64 13.18
N ASP A 169 24.32 -14.88 14.23
CA ASP A 169 24.84 -13.52 14.43
C ASP A 169 26.34 -13.49 14.80
N ASN A 170 26.89 -14.61 15.29
CA ASN A 170 28.31 -14.73 15.66
C ASN A 170 29.24 -15.18 14.51
N LEU A 171 28.73 -15.45 13.31
CA LEU A 171 29.54 -15.90 12.17
C LEU A 171 29.76 -14.85 11.07
N GLN A 172 29.35 -13.59 11.28
CA GLN A 172 29.53 -12.51 10.28
C GLN A 172 30.62 -11.47 10.60
N TRP A 173 31.43 -11.66 11.64
CA TRP A 173 32.54 -10.73 11.98
C TRP A 173 33.95 -11.31 11.87
N TYR A 174 34.13 -12.55 11.40
CA TYR A 174 35.47 -13.14 11.22
C TYR A 174 35.63 -13.75 9.82
N SER A 175 35.81 -12.89 8.82
CA SER A 175 36.49 -13.16 7.53
C SER A 175 36.71 -11.76 6.92
N ASP A 176 37.88 -11.13 7.00
CA ASP A 176 39.14 -11.56 6.39
C ASP A 176 40.38 -11.04 7.16
N PRO A 177 41.49 -11.79 7.22
CA PRO A 177 42.82 -11.29 7.49
C PRO A 177 43.54 -10.97 6.17
N GLY A 178 43.78 -9.68 5.92
CA GLY A 178 44.61 -9.18 4.82
C GLY A 178 45.21 -7.83 5.19
#